data_AF-A0A969M6H3-F1
#
_entry.id   AF-A0A969M6H3-F1
#
_cell.length_a   1.000
_cell.length_b   1.000
_cell.length_c   1.000
_cell.angle_alpha   90.00
_cell.angle_beta   90.00
_cell.angle_gamma   90.00
#
_symmetry.space_group_name_H-M   'P 1'
#
loop_
_entity.id
_entity.type
_entity.pdbx_description
1 polymer ?
#
loop_
_entity_poly.entity_id
_entity_poly.type
_entity_poly.pdbx_seq_one_letter_code
_entity_poly.pdbx_strand_id
1 'polypeptide(L)' 'NPAMGVVDEHCRVHGTDNLYIAGSSVFPTAGNHAPTLTLIALAFRLSDHLEAQLQPTLSVPSLSLAGDQAKSEQETRSA' A
#
# COMPACT_ATOMS: atom_id res chain seq x y z
N ASN A 1 -13.47 18.40 -3.27
CA ASN A 1 -13.30 19.72 -3.93
C ASN A 1 -11.93 19.73 -4.58
N PRO A 2 -11.82 19.63 -5.93
CA PRO A 2 -10.52 19.59 -6.62
C PRO A 2 -9.70 20.88 -6.44
N ALA A 3 -10.29 21.97 -5.96
CA ALA A 3 -9.56 23.19 -5.62
C ALA A 3 -8.70 23.05 -4.34
N MET A 4 -8.93 22.00 -3.53
CA MET A 4 -8.25 21.80 -2.23
C MET A 4 -7.25 20.64 -2.24
N GLY A 5 -7.07 19.94 -3.36
CA GLY A 5 -6.20 18.77 -3.47
C GLY A 5 -6.16 18.21 -4.88
N VAL A 6 -5.13 17.41 -5.18
CA VAL A 6 -4.91 16.81 -6.51
C VAL A 6 -5.63 15.47 -6.66
N VAL A 7 -5.85 14.76 -5.55
CA VAL A 7 -6.45 13.43 -5.50
C VAL A 7 -7.65 13.38 -4.56
N ASP A 8 -8.54 12.41 -4.78
CA ASP A 8 -9.63 12.07 -3.87
C ASP A 8 -9.16 11.16 -2.71
N GLU A 9 -10.12 10.74 -1.87
CA GLU A 9 -9.87 9.88 -0.71
C GLU A 9 -9.29 8.51 -1.06
N HIS A 10 -9.45 8.06 -2.31
CA HIS A 10 -8.90 6.81 -2.83
C HIS A 10 -7.61 7.02 -3.61
N CYS A 11 -6.99 8.19 -3.48
CA CYS A 11 -5.76 8.55 -4.19
C CYS A 11 -5.93 8.63 -5.72
N ARG A 12 -7.16 8.73 -6.23
CA ARG A 12 -7.42 8.92 -7.67
C ARG A 12 -7.33 10.39 -8.02
N VAL A 13 -6.65 10.69 -9.13
CA VAL A 13 -6.50 12.06 -9.62
C VAL A 13 -7.84 12.58 -10.15
N HIS A 14 -8.21 13.79 -9.71
CA HIS A 14 -9.45 14.42 -10.15
C HIS A 14 -9.46 14.62 -11.69
N GLY A 15 -10.58 14.29 -12.33
CA GLY A 15 -10.73 14.42 -13.79
C GLY A 15 -10.13 13.26 -14.59
N THR A 16 -9.71 12.18 -13.92
CA THR A 16 -9.23 10.95 -14.57
C THR A 16 -9.94 9.72 -14.00
N ASP A 17 -10.07 8.67 -14.80
CA ASP A 17 -10.81 7.47 -14.40
C ASP A 17 -9.93 6.34 -13.88
N ASN A 18 -8.64 6.32 -14.23
CA ASN A 18 -7.73 5.20 -13.96
C ASN A 18 -6.31 5.61 -13.57
N LEU A 19 -6.13 6.85 -13.09
CA LEU A 19 -4.84 7.36 -12.63
C LEU A 19 -4.85 7.57 -11.11
N TYR A 20 -3.93 6.89 -10.42
CA TYR A 20 -3.79 6.90 -8.98
C TYR A 20 -2.38 7.29 -8.56
N ILE A 21 -2.23 7.95 -7.41
CA ILE A 21 -0.94 8.37 -6.85
C ILE A 21 -0.77 7.79 -5.44
N ALA A 22 0.13 6.83 -5.27
CA ALA A 22 0.57 6.34 -3.97
C ALA A 22 1.96 6.91 -3.64
N GLY A 23 2.00 8.00 -2.89
CA GLY A 23 3.25 8.67 -2.54
C GLY A 23 3.07 9.67 -1.39
N SER A 24 4.18 10.19 -0.86
CA SER A 24 4.14 11.21 0.19
C SER A 24 3.53 12.54 -0.28
N SER A 25 3.41 12.74 -1.60
CA SER A 25 2.76 13.90 -2.22
C SER A 25 1.26 14.01 -1.91
N VAL A 26 0.61 12.92 -1.50
CA VAL A 26 -0.82 12.93 -1.15
C VAL A 26 -1.06 13.26 0.33
N PHE A 27 0.01 13.45 1.13
CA PHE A 27 -0.14 13.87 2.51
C PHE A 27 -0.41 15.38 2.57
N PRO A 28 -1.57 15.82 3.08
CA PRO A 28 -1.92 17.25 3.12
C PRO A 28 -1.01 18.06 4.06
N THR A 29 -0.37 17.38 5.02
CA THR A 29 0.59 17.97 5.97
C THR A 29 1.81 17.07 6.07
N ALA A 30 3.00 17.66 6.15
CA ALA A 30 4.22 16.91 6.43
C ALA A 30 4.12 16.24 7.81
N GLY A 31 4.25 14.91 7.85
CA GLY A 31 4.26 14.14 9.10
C GLY A 31 5.57 14.34 9.87
N ASN A 32 5.49 14.38 11.20
CA ASN A 32 6.64 14.69 12.09
C ASN A 32 7.68 13.55 12.23
N HIS A 33 7.52 12.40 11.55
CA HIS A 33 8.43 11.26 11.63
C HIS A 33 8.48 10.47 10.31
N ALA A 34 9.40 9.51 10.20
CA ALA A 34 9.65 8.72 8.99
C ALA A 34 8.33 8.18 8.38
N PRO A 35 7.88 8.71 7.23
CA PRO A 35 6.57 8.42 6.67
C PRO A 35 6.48 7.01 6.05
N THR A 36 7.53 6.20 6.17
CA THR A 36 7.66 4.89 5.54
C THR A 36 6.52 3.95 5.90
N LEU A 37 6.16 3.84 7.18
CA LEU A 37 5.04 2.98 7.59
C LEU A 37 3.69 3.50 7.11
N THR A 38 3.50 4.82 7.11
CA THR A 38 2.29 5.45 6.55
C THR A 38 2.17 5.23 5.05
N LEU A 39 3.28 5.33 4.33
CA LEU A 39 3.37 5.04 2.89
C LEU A 39 3.02 3.59 2.59
N ILE A 40 3.56 2.64 3.36
CA ILE A 40 3.25 1.22 3.22
C ILE A 40 1.76 0.98 3.46
N ALA A 41 1.20 1.51 4.55
CA ALA A 41 -0.23 1.36 4.85
C ALA A 41 -1.13 1.98 3.76
N LEU A 42 -0.75 3.14 3.23
CA LEU A 42 -1.45 3.79 2.12
C LEU A 42 -1.40 2.93 0.85
N ALA A 43 -0.24 2.35 0.54
CA ALA A 43 -0.06 1.47 -0.62
C ALA A 43 -0.95 0.22 -0.51
N PHE A 44 -0.97 -0.45 0.64
CA PHE A 44 -1.86 -1.59 0.87
C PHE A 44 -3.34 -1.20 0.71
N ARG A 45 -3.77 -0.08 1.31
CA ARG A 45 -5.14 0.42 1.17
C ARG A 45 -5.52 0.70 -0.29
N LEU A 46 -4.59 1.25 -1.08
CA LEU A 46 -4.82 1.48 -2.51
C LEU A 46 -4.90 0.16 -3.28
N SER A 47 -4.02 -0.81 -2.99
CA SER A 47 -4.05 -2.14 -3.60
C SER A 47 -5.40 -2.82 -3.37
N ASP A 48 -5.91 -2.81 -2.14
CA ASP A 48 -7.22 -3.40 -1.80
C ASP A 48 -8.36 -2.70 -2.57
N HIS A 49 -8.30 -1.37 -2.69
CA HIS A 49 -9.29 -0.61 -3.45
C HIS A 49 -9.25 -0.97 -4.94
N LEU A 50 -8.07 -1.07 -5.54
CA LEU A 50 -7.90 -1.45 -6.94
C LEU A 50 -8.34 -2.89 -7.19
N GLU A 51 -8.02 -3.82 -6.29
CA GLU A 51 -8.48 -5.21 -6.38
C GLU A 51 -10.01 -5.27 -6.39
N ALA A 52 -10.68 -4.57 -5.48
CA ALA A 52 -12.14 -4.52 -5.44
C ALA A 52 -12.75 -3.90 -6.72
N GLN A 53 -12.10 -2.90 -7.32
CA GLN A 53 -12.56 -2.28 -8.57
C GLN A 53 -12.31 -3.15 -9.81
N LEU A 54 -11.24 -3.95 -9.83
CA LEU A 54 -10.82 -4.79 -10.96
C LEU A 54 -11.46 -6.20 -10.95
N GLN A 55 -12.26 -6.52 -9.94
CA GLN A 55 -12.89 -7.84 -9.76
C GLN A 55 -14.06 -8.23 -10.70
N PRO A 56 -14.29 -7.67 -11.91
CA PRO A 56 -15.13 -8.37 -12.89
C PRO A 56 -14.45 -9.50 -13.67
N THR A 57 -13.10 -9.62 -13.77
CA THR A 57 -12.53 -10.61 -14.74
C THR A 57 -11.13 -11.20 -14.45
N LEU A 58 -10.29 -10.68 -13.55
CA LEU A 58 -8.90 -11.19 -13.46
C LEU A 58 -8.62 -11.89 -12.14
N SER A 59 -8.55 -13.23 -12.17
CA SER A 59 -7.91 -14.03 -11.12
C SER A 59 -6.41 -13.77 -11.14
N VAL A 60 -5.95 -12.76 -10.40
CA VAL A 60 -4.52 -12.61 -10.12
C VAL A 60 -4.12 -13.64 -9.06
N PRO A 61 -3.16 -14.54 -9.33
CA PRO A 61 -2.62 -15.40 -8.29
C PRO A 61 -1.97 -14.49 -7.25
N SER A 62 -2.45 -14.57 -6.01
CA SER A 62 -1.91 -13.80 -4.90
C SER A 62 -0.40 -13.96 -4.88
N LEU A 63 0.34 -12.85 -4.98
CA LEU A 63 1.77 -12.88 -4.69
C LEU A 63 1.92 -13.27 -3.21
N SER A 64 2.13 -14.55 -2.97
CA SER A 64 2.57 -15.07 -1.70
C SER A 64 3.95 -14.47 -1.43
N LEU A 65 4.01 -13.37 -0.67
CA LEU A 65 5.20 -13.05 0.11
C LEU A 65 5.27 -14.08 1.25
N ALA A 66 5.61 -15.32 0.91
CA ALA A 66 6.05 -16.29 1.89
C ALA A 66 7.34 -15.75 2.51
N GLY A 67 7.21 -15.20 3.71
CA GLY A 67 8.35 -14.84 4.53
C GLY A 67 9.26 -16.04 4.71
N ASP A 68 10.51 -15.90 4.26
CA ASP A 68 11.62 -16.78 4.56
C ASP A 68 11.89 -16.72 6.07
N GLN A 69 11.12 -17.50 6.84
CA GLN A 69 11.44 -17.80 8.25
C GLN A 69 12.45 -18.96 8.24
N ALA A 70 13.68 -18.64 7.83
CA ALA A 70 14.84 -19.49 8.05
C ALA A 70 15.13 -19.54 9.56
N LYS A 71 14.55 -20.57 10.19
CA LYS A 71 14.80 -21.10 11.53
C LYS A 71 16.28 -21.01 11.94
N SER A 72 16.65 -19.96 12.68
CA SER A 72 17.83 -19.97 13.55
C SER A 72 17.35 -20.11 14.99
N GLU A 73 18.08 -20.92 15.77
CA GLU A 73 17.94 -21.13 17.23
C GLU A 73 17.08 -22.33 17.66
N GLN A 74 17.67 -23.53 17.61
CA GLN A 74 17.60 -24.51 18.70
C GLN A 74 18.50 -25.72 18.41
N GLU A 75 19.79 -25.61 18.71
CA GLU A 75 20.64 -26.74 19.12
C GLU A 75 22.01 -26.21 19.59
N THR A 76 22.15 -25.96 20.88
CA THR A 76 23.42 -25.93 21.65
C THR A 76 23.13 -25.50 23.10
N ARG A 77 22.42 -26.37 23.83
CA ARG A 77 22.61 -26.44 25.29
C ARG A 77 22.40 -27.88 25.77
N SER A 78 23.32 -28.73 25.34
CA SER A 78 23.71 -29.91 26.11
C SER A 78 25.23 -29.86 26.21
N ALA A 79 25.70 -29.18 27.25
CA ALA A 79 27.03 -29.30 27.81
C ALA A 79 26.88 -29.06 29.32
#